data_AF-W4RU97-F1
#
_entry.id   AF-W4RU97-F1
#
_cell.length_a   1.000
_cell.length_b   1.000
_cell.length_c   1.000
_cell.angle_alpha   90.00
_cell.angle_beta   90.00
_cell.angle_gamma   90.00
#
_symmetry.space_group_name_H-M   'P 1'
#
loop_
_entity.id
_entity.type
_entity.pdbx_description
1 polymer ?
#
loop_
_entity_poly.entity_id
_entity_poly.type
_entity_poly.pdbx_seq_one_letter_code
_entity_poly.pdbx_strand_id
1 'polypeptide(L)'
;MFEYPEDTEIPSWFNDNLAEKYEPFMNEWNQLKGRRLIQMEYRGQRVSPYYVSSELKKELEEQQGWLDEQDRRLYEDIILNSVGIILRNRIQRAQQWVKEMDKIMADRDNSSGLIFSIAWKPLTAESEQEMDTRDLVQLLQRNSKFLNEEDLQRITKHFQSRIAKAKELIQLRNEGSTLHQVLKEVLDYRKWFTFVLSFSRVNEPKRELTNNAFFKFSGGEKAMAMYIPLFTAAYSRYKEAGEMAPFIISLDEAFAGVDENNIRDMFEVVEQLGFNYIMNSQALWGDYDTISSLSICELVRPKNADYVTVIRYQWDGKQKSLVIDEAPELEELVTNE
;
A
#
# COMPACT_ATOMS: atom_id res chain seq x y z
N MET A 1 -19.05 43.58 -35.29
CA MET A 1 -20.27 44.26 -34.81
C MET A 1 -20.80 45.05 -35.99
N PHE A 2 -21.88 44.62 -36.62
CA PHE A 2 -22.48 45.34 -37.74
C PHE A 2 -23.80 45.94 -37.23
N GLU A 3 -23.92 47.26 -37.30
CA GLU A 3 -25.18 47.97 -37.04
C GLU A 3 -26.03 47.86 -38.30
N TYR A 4 -27.10 47.06 -38.23
CA TYR A 4 -28.14 47.05 -39.25
C TYR A 4 -29.33 47.82 -38.67
N PRO A 5 -29.51 49.10 -39.01
CA PRO A 5 -30.78 49.75 -38.73
C PRO A 5 -31.84 49.07 -39.60
N GLU A 6 -32.75 48.32 -38.99
CA GLU A 6 -34.03 48.05 -39.67
C GLU A 6 -34.66 49.40 -40.01
N ASP A 7 -35.04 49.60 -41.27
CA ASP A 7 -35.73 50.79 -41.73
C ASP A 7 -37.11 50.85 -41.07
N THR A 8 -37.15 51.45 -39.88
CA THR A 8 -38.39 51.81 -39.22
C THR A 8 -39.03 52.92 -40.03
N GLU A 9 -40.33 52.77 -40.36
CA GLU A 9 -41.12 53.76 -41.09
C GLU A 9 -40.98 55.14 -40.42
N ILE A 10 -40.48 56.10 -41.19
CA ILE A 10 -40.30 57.47 -40.71
C ILE A 10 -41.69 58.09 -40.58
N PRO A 11 -42.04 58.68 -39.43
CA PRO A 11 -43.33 59.34 -39.26
C PRO A 11 -43.55 60.43 -40.32
N SER A 12 -44.73 60.49 -40.92
CA SER A 12 -45.03 61.35 -42.07
C SER A 12 -44.77 62.86 -41.84
N TRP A 13 -44.83 63.31 -40.57
CA TRP A 13 -44.61 64.70 -40.17
C TRP A 13 -43.12 65.12 -40.19
N PHE A 14 -42.18 64.19 -40.36
CA PHE A 14 -40.74 64.51 -40.46
C PHE A 14 -40.40 65.40 -41.68
N ASN A 15 -41.26 65.42 -42.70
CA ASN A 15 -41.05 66.16 -43.96
C ASN A 15 -41.86 67.47 -44.05
N ASP A 16 -42.63 67.84 -43.02
CA ASP A 16 -43.42 69.07 -43.03
C ASP A 16 -42.58 70.30 -42.65
N ASN A 17 -42.97 71.49 -43.14
CA ASN A 17 -42.36 72.81 -42.87
C ASN A 17 -42.29 73.22 -41.37
N LEU A 18 -42.71 72.33 -40.46
CA LEU A 18 -42.59 72.45 -39.01
C LEU A 18 -41.29 71.83 -38.46
N ALA A 19 -40.47 71.19 -39.31
CA ALA A 19 -39.27 70.44 -38.94
C ALA A 19 -38.25 71.22 -38.09
N GLU A 20 -38.03 72.52 -38.36
CA GLU A 20 -37.08 73.36 -37.59
C GLU A 20 -37.44 73.46 -36.09
N LYS A 21 -38.73 73.42 -35.73
CA LYS A 21 -39.16 73.54 -34.33
C LYS A 21 -38.98 72.24 -33.54
N TYR A 22 -38.84 71.11 -34.22
CA TYR A 22 -38.78 69.77 -33.63
C TYR A 22 -37.42 69.08 -33.84
N GLU A 23 -36.42 69.80 -34.33
CA GLU A 23 -35.05 69.32 -34.55
C GLU A 23 -34.42 68.59 -33.34
N PRO A 24 -34.60 69.04 -32.09
CA PRO A 24 -34.10 68.29 -30.93
C PRO A 24 -34.73 66.90 -30.78
N PHE A 25 -36.04 66.78 -31.03
CA PHE A 25 -36.78 65.52 -30.95
C PHE A 25 -36.44 64.59 -32.12
N MET A 26 -36.16 65.14 -33.31
CA MET A 26 -35.69 64.36 -34.46
C MET A 26 -34.29 63.78 -34.22
N ASN A 27 -33.40 64.55 -33.60
CA ASN A 27 -32.07 64.09 -33.22
C ASN A 27 -32.12 63.00 -32.14
N GLU A 28 -32.98 63.17 -31.13
CA GLU A 28 -33.22 62.15 -30.11
C GLU A 28 -33.81 60.87 -30.71
N TRP A 29 -34.78 60.98 -31.62
CA TRP A 29 -35.35 59.83 -32.34
C TRP A 29 -34.30 59.08 -33.18
N ASN A 30 -33.44 59.81 -33.90
CA ASN A 30 -32.34 59.21 -34.69
C ASN A 30 -31.30 58.53 -33.79
N GLN A 31 -30.99 59.09 -32.61
CA GLN A 31 -30.09 58.47 -31.63
C GLN A 31 -30.69 57.19 -31.03
N LEU A 32 -32.00 57.16 -30.78
CA LEU A 32 -32.71 56.03 -30.20
C LEU A 32 -33.08 54.93 -31.22
N LYS A 33 -33.05 55.22 -32.52
CA LYS A 33 -33.32 54.25 -33.62
C LYS A 33 -32.22 53.17 -33.75
N GLY A 34 -31.01 53.44 -33.26
CA GLY A 34 -29.86 52.55 -33.40
C GLY A 34 -30.03 51.24 -32.63
N ARG A 35 -30.33 50.14 -33.33
CA ARG A 35 -30.31 48.78 -32.76
C ARG A 35 -29.01 48.07 -33.11
N ARG A 36 -28.27 47.64 -32.09
CA ARG A 36 -27.08 46.78 -32.25
C ARG A 36 -27.49 45.32 -32.20
N LEU A 37 -27.54 44.67 -33.36
CA LEU A 37 -27.77 43.24 -33.44
C LEU A 37 -26.43 42.49 -33.27
N ILE A 38 -26.26 41.79 -32.16
CA ILE A 38 -25.11 40.90 -31.94
C ILE A 38 -25.52 39.51 -32.39
N GLN A 39 -24.85 39.00 -33.43
CA GLN A 39 -24.99 37.64 -33.91
C GLN A 39 -23.63 36.94 -33.81
N MET A 40 -23.67 35.65 -33.52
CA MET A 40 -22.52 34.75 -33.52
C MET A 40 -22.66 33.74 -34.65
N GLU A 41 -21.55 33.15 -35.06
CA GLU A 41 -21.53 32.09 -36.07
C GLU A 41 -21.40 30.74 -35.36
N TYR A 42 -22.35 29.84 -35.62
CA TYR A 42 -22.35 28.48 -35.09
C TYR A 42 -22.72 27.50 -36.21
N ARG A 43 -21.83 26.54 -36.48
CA ARG A 43 -21.97 25.56 -37.57
C ARG A 43 -22.38 26.18 -38.93
N GLY A 44 -21.82 27.34 -39.26
CA GLY A 44 -22.06 28.06 -40.51
C GLY A 44 -23.37 28.86 -40.59
N GLN A 45 -24.14 28.96 -39.49
CA GLN A 45 -25.33 29.80 -39.42
C GLN A 45 -25.13 30.98 -38.46
N ARG A 46 -25.72 32.14 -38.80
CA ARG A 46 -25.74 33.32 -37.92
C ARG A 46 -26.89 33.20 -36.94
N VAL A 47 -26.56 33.14 -35.66
CA VAL A 47 -27.49 32.85 -34.56
C VAL A 47 -27.30 33.84 -33.41
N SER A 48 -28.26 33.89 -32.47
CA SER A 48 -28.13 34.74 -31.28
C SER A 48 -27.10 34.17 -30.30
N PRO A 49 -26.40 35.01 -29.51
CA PRO A 49 -25.50 34.53 -28.45
C PRO A 49 -26.17 33.59 -27.44
N TYR A 50 -27.47 33.80 -27.18
CA TYR A 50 -28.26 32.92 -26.30
C TYR A 50 -28.41 31.51 -26.88
N TYR A 51 -28.64 31.41 -28.19
CA TYR A 51 -28.72 30.12 -28.88
C TYR A 51 -27.37 29.38 -28.83
N VAL A 52 -26.25 30.08 -29.07
CA VAL A 52 -24.91 29.50 -28.94
C VAL A 52 -24.65 29.02 -27.52
N SER A 53 -25.03 29.80 -26.51
CA SER A 53 -24.86 29.40 -25.11
C SER A 53 -25.68 28.15 -24.75
N SER A 54 -26.92 28.04 -25.24
CA SER A 54 -27.73 26.83 -25.00
C SER A 54 -27.16 25.60 -25.70
N GLU A 55 -26.70 25.75 -26.95
CA GLU A 55 -26.10 24.65 -27.70
C GLU A 55 -24.77 24.20 -27.09
N LEU A 56 -23.89 25.13 -26.70
CA LEU A 56 -22.63 24.78 -26.02
C LEU A 56 -22.86 24.10 -24.68
N LYS A 57 -23.87 24.50 -23.90
CA LYS A 57 -24.23 23.81 -22.66
C LYS A 57 -24.68 22.38 -22.95
N LYS A 58 -25.50 22.19 -23.97
CA LYS A 58 -25.97 20.87 -24.40
C LYS A 58 -24.83 19.99 -24.89
N GLU A 59 -23.94 20.53 -25.74
CA GLU A 59 -22.74 19.81 -26.19
C GLU A 59 -21.83 19.43 -25.02
N LEU A 60 -21.68 20.31 -24.02
CA LEU A 60 -20.89 20.05 -22.83
C LEU A 60 -21.51 18.92 -21.98
N GLU A 61 -22.84 18.94 -21.77
CA GLU A 61 -23.55 17.86 -21.09
C GLU A 61 -23.44 16.52 -21.85
N GLU A 62 -23.59 16.54 -23.18
CA GLU A 62 -23.42 15.36 -24.02
C GLU A 62 -21.98 14.82 -23.93
N GLN A 63 -20.97 15.68 -24.06
CA GLN A 63 -19.56 15.29 -23.96
C GLN A 63 -19.20 14.74 -22.57
N GLN A 64 -19.73 15.34 -21.50
CA GLN A 64 -19.56 14.82 -20.14
C GLN A 64 -20.16 13.42 -20.03
N GLY A 65 -21.37 13.19 -20.55
CA GLY A 65 -21.98 11.85 -20.57
C GLY A 65 -21.17 10.82 -21.35
N TRP A 66 -20.61 11.20 -22.51
CA TRP A 66 -19.72 10.31 -23.28
C TRP A 66 -18.42 9.99 -22.56
N LEU A 67 -17.80 10.98 -21.91
CA LEU A 67 -16.59 10.79 -21.12
C LEU A 67 -16.85 9.87 -19.94
N ASP A 68 -17.95 10.05 -19.21
CA ASP A 68 -18.32 9.19 -18.08
C ASP A 68 -18.53 7.73 -18.51
N GLU A 69 -19.16 7.50 -19.67
CA GLU A 69 -19.36 6.16 -20.21
C GLU A 69 -18.04 5.52 -20.69
N GLN A 70 -17.13 6.30 -21.28
CA GLN A 70 -15.79 5.80 -21.65
C GLN A 70 -14.95 5.48 -20.41
N ASP A 71 -14.95 6.36 -19.41
CA ASP A 71 -14.32 6.13 -18.12
C ASP A 71 -14.89 4.87 -17.46
N ARG A 72 -16.22 4.71 -17.46
CA ARG A 72 -16.89 3.51 -16.93
C ARG A 72 -16.37 2.23 -17.56
N ARG A 73 -16.31 2.18 -18.90
CA ARG A 73 -15.79 1.00 -19.64
C ARG A 73 -14.32 0.75 -19.36
N LEU A 74 -13.52 1.81 -19.30
CA LEU A 74 -12.10 1.70 -18.97
C LEU A 74 -11.90 1.14 -17.55
N TYR A 75 -12.68 1.62 -16.57
CA TYR A 75 -12.65 1.08 -15.21
C TYR A 75 -13.10 -0.38 -15.20
N GLU A 76 -14.19 -0.74 -15.88
CA GLU A 76 -14.64 -2.13 -15.99
C GLU A 76 -13.53 -3.02 -16.57
N ASP A 77 -12.94 -2.65 -17.70
CA ASP A 77 -11.91 -3.47 -18.34
C ASP A 77 -10.61 -3.58 -17.50
N ILE A 78 -10.10 -2.46 -16.97
CA ILE A 78 -8.85 -2.47 -16.21
C ILE A 78 -9.03 -3.16 -14.86
N ILE A 79 -10.10 -2.83 -14.12
CA ILE A 79 -10.33 -3.33 -12.77
C ILE A 79 -10.70 -4.81 -12.81
N LEU A 80 -11.55 -5.24 -13.74
CA LEU A 80 -12.02 -6.62 -13.79
C LEU A 80 -10.98 -7.57 -14.38
N ASN A 81 -10.33 -7.21 -15.49
CA ASN A 81 -9.49 -8.16 -16.24
C ASN A 81 -8.03 -8.18 -15.79
N SER A 82 -7.47 -7.07 -15.29
CA SER A 82 -6.03 -7.01 -14.96
C SER A 82 -5.77 -6.80 -13.48
N VAL A 83 -6.28 -5.71 -12.91
CA VAL A 83 -5.94 -5.29 -11.55
C VAL A 83 -6.59 -6.23 -10.52
N GLY A 84 -7.86 -6.58 -10.69
CA GLY A 84 -8.58 -7.47 -9.78
C GLY A 84 -7.93 -8.86 -9.66
N ILE A 85 -7.43 -9.41 -10.78
CA ILE A 85 -6.71 -10.69 -10.79
C ILE A 85 -5.38 -10.56 -10.03
N ILE A 86 -4.61 -9.50 -10.29
CA ILE A 86 -3.33 -9.25 -9.61
C ILE A 86 -3.56 -9.08 -8.10
N LEU A 87 -4.54 -8.26 -7.71
CA LEU A 87 -4.89 -8.03 -6.31
C LEU A 87 -5.32 -9.32 -5.62
N ARG A 88 -6.20 -10.11 -6.23
CA ARG A 88 -6.61 -11.42 -5.70
C ARG A 88 -5.41 -12.32 -5.47
N ASN A 89 -4.55 -12.47 -6.47
CA ASN A 89 -3.36 -13.32 -6.38
C ASN A 89 -2.40 -12.85 -5.28
N ARG A 90 -2.30 -11.54 -5.04
CA ARG A 90 -1.49 -10.97 -3.95
C ARG A 90 -2.12 -11.19 -2.58
N ILE A 91 -3.44 -10.99 -2.46
CA ILE A 91 -4.21 -11.24 -1.23
C ILE A 91 -4.16 -12.73 -0.86
N GLN A 92 -4.42 -13.63 -1.80
CA GLN A 92 -4.38 -15.08 -1.54
C GLN A 92 -2.99 -15.55 -1.11
N ARG A 93 -1.92 -15.04 -1.73
CA ARG A 93 -0.54 -15.30 -1.30
C ARG A 93 -0.28 -14.82 0.13
N ALA A 94 -0.70 -13.60 0.45
CA ALA A 94 -0.57 -13.07 1.81
C ALA A 94 -1.34 -13.91 2.84
N GLN A 95 -2.55 -14.40 2.51
CA GLN A 95 -3.31 -15.29 3.39
C GLN A 95 -2.64 -16.64 3.60
N GLN A 96 -2.12 -17.25 2.53
CA GLN A 96 -1.43 -18.53 2.61
C GLN A 96 -0.21 -18.41 3.52
N TRP A 97 0.56 -17.32 3.35
CA TRP A 97 1.71 -17.02 4.19
C TRP A 97 1.32 -16.83 5.67
N VAL A 98 0.23 -16.11 5.96
CA VAL A 98 -0.27 -15.96 7.35
C VAL A 98 -0.62 -17.30 7.97
N LYS A 99 -1.24 -18.21 7.21
CA LYS A 99 -1.59 -19.56 7.69
C LYS A 99 -0.36 -20.42 7.96
N GLU A 100 0.62 -20.39 7.06
CA GLU A 100 1.89 -21.10 7.26
C GLU A 100 2.61 -20.59 8.50
N MET A 101 2.60 -19.27 8.71
CA MET A 101 3.21 -18.69 9.89
C MET A 101 2.44 -19.06 11.17
N ASP A 102 1.11 -18.95 11.16
CA ASP A 102 0.30 -19.30 12.31
C ASP A 102 0.55 -20.75 12.74
N LYS A 103 0.77 -21.66 11.78
CA LYS A 103 1.18 -23.03 12.04
C LYS A 103 2.56 -23.12 12.71
N ILE A 104 3.58 -22.43 12.18
CA ILE A 104 4.93 -22.40 12.77
C ILE A 104 4.93 -21.79 14.20
N MET A 105 3.99 -20.88 14.49
CA MET A 105 3.82 -20.30 15.82
C MET A 105 3.02 -21.21 16.77
N ALA A 106 2.06 -21.97 16.24
CA ALA A 106 1.19 -22.85 17.01
C ALA A 106 1.80 -24.22 17.32
N ASP A 107 2.62 -24.77 16.41
CA ASP A 107 3.30 -26.07 16.58
C ASP A 107 4.37 -26.03 17.69
N ARG A 108 4.65 -24.84 18.24
CA ARG A 108 5.62 -24.67 19.33
C ARG A 108 4.98 -24.86 20.69
N ASP A 109 5.37 -25.96 21.31
CA ASP A 109 5.14 -26.22 22.72
C ASP A 109 6.16 -25.42 23.54
N ASN A 110 5.90 -24.12 23.70
CA ASN A 110 6.70 -23.29 24.59
C ASN A 110 6.62 -23.91 26.00
N SER A 111 7.77 -24.16 26.61
CA SER A 111 7.90 -24.65 27.99
C SER A 111 7.19 -23.75 29.05
N SER A 112 6.77 -22.54 28.66
CA SER A 112 5.96 -21.59 29.42
C SER A 112 4.43 -21.74 29.24
N GLY A 113 3.97 -22.61 28.34
CA GLY A 113 2.54 -22.84 28.04
C GLY A 113 1.86 -21.69 27.30
N LEU A 114 2.64 -20.80 26.68
CA LEU A 114 2.15 -19.63 25.94
C LEU A 114 2.27 -19.88 24.43
N ILE A 115 1.12 -19.93 23.75
CA ILE A 115 1.03 -20.10 22.30
C ILE A 115 0.71 -18.77 21.66
N PHE A 116 1.46 -18.38 20.64
CA PHE A 116 1.20 -17.20 19.85
C PHE A 116 0.49 -17.54 18.54
N SER A 117 -0.31 -16.59 18.05
CA SER A 117 -1.02 -16.74 16.79
C SER A 117 -1.17 -15.40 16.09
N ILE A 118 -1.09 -15.43 14.77
CA ILE A 118 -1.21 -14.26 13.90
C ILE A 118 -2.43 -14.40 12.99
N ALA A 119 -3.22 -13.34 12.90
CA ALA A 119 -4.36 -13.27 11.99
C ALA A 119 -4.26 -12.03 11.10
N TRP A 120 -4.64 -12.17 9.83
CA TRP A 120 -4.77 -11.05 8.90
C TRP A 120 -6.25 -10.76 8.68
N LYS A 121 -6.75 -9.74 9.37
CA LYS A 121 -8.18 -9.41 9.41
C LYS A 121 -8.48 -8.23 8.49
N PRO A 122 -9.59 -8.24 7.72
CA PRO A 122 -10.03 -7.06 6.99
C PRO A 122 -10.41 -5.96 7.99
N LEU A 123 -10.12 -4.70 7.63
CA LEU A 123 -10.64 -3.55 8.35
C LEU A 123 -12.15 -3.44 8.10
N THR A 124 -12.88 -2.95 9.09
CA THR A 124 -14.29 -2.56 8.93
C THR A 124 -14.38 -1.19 8.27
N ALA A 125 -15.36 -0.97 7.38
CA ALA A 125 -15.49 0.29 6.64
C ALA A 125 -15.60 1.53 7.54
N GLU A 126 -15.08 2.67 7.05
CA GLU A 126 -15.12 3.97 7.74
C GLU A 126 -16.45 4.73 7.50
N SER A 127 -17.33 4.26 6.59
CA SER A 127 -18.55 4.96 6.19
C SER A 127 -19.71 4.01 5.81
N GLU A 128 -20.95 4.38 6.16
CA GLU A 128 -22.19 3.61 5.90
C GLU A 128 -22.58 3.46 4.41
N GLN A 129 -22.06 4.30 3.50
CA GLN A 129 -22.36 4.21 2.06
C GLN A 129 -21.40 3.30 1.29
N GLU A 130 -20.36 2.80 1.94
CA GLU A 130 -19.39 1.90 1.34
C GLU A 130 -19.83 0.45 1.60
N MET A 131 -19.70 -0.41 0.58
CA MET A 131 -19.64 -1.85 0.84
C MET A 131 -18.59 -2.05 1.94
N ASP A 132 -18.91 -2.85 2.98
CA ASP A 132 -17.94 -3.12 4.04
C ASP A 132 -16.65 -3.59 3.36
N THR A 133 -15.49 -3.02 3.70
CA THR A 133 -14.20 -3.45 3.13
C THR A 133 -14.07 -4.98 3.25
N ARG A 134 -14.69 -5.56 4.29
CA ARG A 134 -14.92 -6.99 4.48
C ARG A 134 -15.64 -7.69 3.31
N ASP A 135 -16.72 -7.14 2.78
CA ASP A 135 -17.49 -7.71 1.67
C ASP A 135 -16.73 -7.63 0.35
N LEU A 136 -16.06 -6.49 0.06
CA LEU A 136 -15.16 -6.37 -1.09
C LEU A 136 -14.07 -7.44 -1.01
N VAL A 137 -13.45 -7.56 0.17
CA VAL A 137 -12.41 -8.55 0.44
C VAL A 137 -12.94 -9.97 0.27
N GLN A 138 -14.15 -10.29 0.73
CA GLN A 138 -14.77 -11.60 0.52
C GLN A 138 -15.01 -11.89 -0.98
N LEU A 139 -15.49 -10.90 -1.74
CA LEU A 139 -15.69 -11.04 -3.19
C LEU A 139 -14.36 -11.22 -3.93
N LEU A 140 -13.31 -10.50 -3.52
CA LEU A 140 -11.97 -10.65 -4.08
C LEU A 140 -11.33 -11.99 -3.71
N GLN A 141 -11.66 -12.56 -2.54
CA GLN A 141 -11.18 -13.88 -2.11
C GLN A 141 -11.88 -15.05 -2.81
N ARG A 142 -13.11 -14.89 -3.32
CA ARG A 142 -13.81 -15.92 -4.08
C ARG A 142 -13.06 -16.23 -5.39
N ASN A 143 -13.09 -17.51 -5.77
CA ASN A 143 -12.48 -17.98 -7.01
C ASN A 143 -13.21 -17.38 -8.21
N SER A 144 -12.47 -16.89 -9.22
CA SER A 144 -13.01 -16.21 -10.41
C SER A 144 -14.08 -17.00 -11.13
N LYS A 145 -13.98 -18.33 -11.11
CA LYS A 145 -14.94 -19.25 -11.74
C LYS A 145 -16.34 -19.22 -11.10
N PHE A 146 -16.47 -18.66 -9.90
CA PHE A 146 -17.73 -18.56 -9.16
C PHE A 146 -18.19 -17.12 -8.91
N LEU A 147 -17.56 -16.14 -9.56
CA LEU A 147 -18.07 -14.77 -9.56
C LEU A 147 -19.13 -14.64 -10.65
N ASN A 148 -20.33 -14.26 -10.24
CA ASN A 148 -21.39 -13.89 -11.16
C ASN A 148 -21.19 -12.44 -11.62
N GLU A 149 -21.85 -12.05 -12.69
CA GLU A 149 -21.76 -10.71 -13.26
C GLU A 149 -22.21 -9.63 -12.25
N GLU A 150 -23.16 -9.94 -11.38
CA GLU A 150 -23.58 -9.07 -10.26
C GLU A 150 -22.45 -8.81 -9.25
N ASP A 151 -21.63 -9.82 -8.94
CA ASP A 151 -20.51 -9.68 -8.01
C ASP A 151 -19.43 -8.76 -8.61
N LEU A 152 -19.19 -8.86 -9.93
CA LEU A 152 -18.26 -7.99 -10.66
C LEU A 152 -18.75 -6.54 -10.71
N GLN A 153 -20.05 -6.32 -10.94
CA GLN A 153 -20.65 -4.99 -10.90
C GLN A 153 -20.53 -4.35 -9.51
N ARG A 154 -20.73 -5.13 -8.44
CA ARG A 154 -20.54 -4.65 -7.06
C ARG A 154 -19.11 -4.20 -6.78
N ILE A 155 -18.13 -4.98 -7.21
CA ILE A 155 -16.70 -4.63 -7.09
C ILE A 155 -16.40 -3.34 -7.86
N THR A 156 -16.86 -3.24 -9.11
CA THR A 156 -16.64 -2.09 -9.99
C THR A 156 -17.20 -0.82 -9.36
N LYS A 157 -18.46 -0.87 -8.91
CA LYS A 157 -19.14 0.27 -8.28
C LYS A 157 -18.41 0.73 -7.01
N HIS A 158 -17.89 -0.19 -6.21
CA HIS A 158 -17.12 0.14 -5.02
C HIS A 158 -15.83 0.90 -5.37
N PHE A 159 -15.03 0.40 -6.33
CA PHE A 159 -13.81 1.08 -6.74
C PHE A 159 -14.09 2.45 -7.37
N GLN A 160 -15.15 2.58 -8.18
CA GLN A 160 -15.57 3.86 -8.74
C GLN A 160 -15.89 4.88 -7.62
N SER A 161 -16.67 4.47 -6.62
CA SER A 161 -16.97 5.33 -5.46
C SER A 161 -15.72 5.77 -4.71
N ARG A 162 -14.79 4.84 -4.46
CA ARG A 162 -13.52 5.16 -3.78
C ARG A 162 -12.62 6.09 -4.59
N ILE A 163 -12.52 5.88 -5.91
CA ILE A 163 -11.74 6.74 -6.80
C ILE A 163 -12.36 8.13 -6.87
N ALA A 164 -13.68 8.25 -6.94
CA ALA A 164 -14.39 9.54 -6.93
C ALA A 164 -14.12 10.31 -5.64
N LYS A 165 -14.31 9.68 -4.46
CA LYS A 165 -13.99 10.31 -3.16
C LYS A 165 -12.52 10.74 -3.07
N ALA A 166 -11.60 9.90 -3.54
CA ALA A 166 -10.18 10.23 -3.53
C ALA A 166 -9.85 11.39 -4.48
N LYS A 167 -10.50 11.48 -5.65
CA LYS A 167 -10.41 12.64 -6.56
C LYS A 167 -10.88 13.93 -5.88
N GLU A 168 -12.03 13.90 -5.19
CA GLU A 168 -12.57 15.06 -4.48
C GLU A 168 -11.62 15.56 -3.38
N LEU A 169 -11.10 14.64 -2.55
CA LEU A 169 -10.15 14.99 -1.47
C LEU A 169 -8.87 15.64 -1.99
N ILE A 170 -8.40 15.23 -3.17
CA ILE A 170 -7.20 15.77 -3.81
C ILE A 170 -7.48 17.15 -4.42
N GLN A 171 -8.61 17.33 -5.09
CA GLN A 171 -9.04 18.65 -5.57
C GLN A 171 -9.12 19.66 -4.42
N LEU A 172 -9.60 19.24 -3.25
CA LEU A 172 -9.65 20.07 -2.05
C LEU A 172 -8.26 20.40 -1.48
N ARG A 173 -7.27 19.51 -1.64
CA ARG A 173 -5.91 19.71 -1.12
C ARG A 173 -5.02 20.56 -2.03
N ASN A 174 -5.43 20.88 -3.26
CA ASN A 174 -4.62 21.63 -4.25
C ASN A 174 -3.21 21.04 -4.48
N GLU A 175 -3.01 19.77 -4.12
CA GLU A 175 -1.80 19.03 -4.40
C GLU A 175 -1.94 18.55 -5.85
N GLY A 176 -1.00 18.91 -6.74
CA GLY A 176 -0.97 18.58 -8.18
C GLY A 176 -0.84 17.09 -8.49
N SER A 177 -1.63 16.27 -7.80
CA SER A 177 -1.58 14.83 -7.77
C SER A 177 -2.24 14.28 -9.03
N THR A 178 -1.52 13.41 -9.73
CA THR A 178 -2.02 12.81 -10.97
C THR A 178 -3.04 11.72 -10.65
N LEU A 179 -3.95 11.41 -11.60
CA LEU A 179 -4.90 10.29 -11.50
C LEU A 179 -4.21 8.97 -11.09
N HIS A 180 -2.97 8.77 -11.53
CA HIS A 180 -2.15 7.61 -11.19
C HIS A 180 -1.88 7.47 -9.69
N GLN A 181 -1.63 8.59 -8.98
CA GLN A 181 -1.41 8.56 -7.53
C GLN A 181 -2.70 8.18 -6.77
N VAL A 182 -3.84 8.68 -7.23
CA VAL A 182 -5.17 8.33 -6.69
C VAL A 182 -5.41 6.82 -6.81
N LEU A 183 -5.18 6.28 -8.00
CA LEU A 183 -5.33 4.86 -8.26
C LEU A 183 -4.38 4.02 -7.40
N LYS A 184 -3.12 4.44 -7.27
CA LYS A 184 -2.13 3.78 -6.41
C LYS A 184 -2.59 3.72 -4.95
N GLU A 185 -3.18 4.79 -4.43
CA GLU A 185 -3.68 4.83 -3.05
C GLU A 185 -4.91 3.95 -2.84
N VAL A 186 -5.89 4.03 -3.76
CA VAL A 186 -7.15 3.28 -3.65
C VAL A 186 -6.92 1.79 -3.81
N LEU A 187 -6.04 1.38 -4.74
CA LEU A 187 -5.74 -0.02 -5.06
C LEU A 187 -4.69 -0.65 -4.14
N ASP A 188 -4.15 0.09 -3.17
CA ASP A 188 -3.21 -0.47 -2.19
C ASP A 188 -3.94 -1.35 -1.18
N TYR A 189 -4.07 -2.63 -1.51
CA TYR A 189 -4.76 -3.61 -0.67
C TYR A 189 -4.17 -3.74 0.74
N ARG A 190 -2.91 -3.33 0.97
CA ARG A 190 -2.29 -3.40 2.29
C ARG A 190 -3.02 -2.52 3.31
N LYS A 191 -3.66 -1.44 2.84
CA LYS A 191 -4.47 -0.54 3.68
C LYS A 191 -5.84 -1.14 4.04
N TRP A 192 -6.23 -2.29 3.48
CA TRP A 192 -7.57 -2.88 3.70
C TRP A 192 -7.58 -3.93 4.81
N PHE A 193 -6.42 -4.28 5.33
CA PHE A 193 -6.26 -5.34 6.31
C PHE A 193 -5.34 -4.88 7.44
N THR A 194 -5.48 -5.53 8.58
CA THR A 194 -4.59 -5.36 9.72
C THR A 194 -4.09 -6.71 10.22
N PHE A 195 -2.85 -6.75 10.68
CA PHE A 195 -2.29 -7.90 11.37
C PHE A 195 -2.67 -7.81 12.85
N VAL A 196 -3.29 -8.87 13.34
CA VAL A 196 -3.66 -9.02 14.75
C VAL A 196 -2.84 -10.16 15.32
N LEU A 197 -1.94 -9.83 16.24
CA LEU A 197 -1.24 -10.80 17.07
C LEU A 197 -2.11 -11.14 18.27
N SER A 198 -2.06 -12.40 18.66
CA SER A 198 -2.84 -12.96 19.75
C SER A 198 -2.05 -14.04 20.46
N PHE A 199 -2.44 -14.32 21.70
CA PHE A 199 -1.81 -15.34 22.52
C PHE A 199 -2.86 -16.12 23.30
N SER A 200 -2.53 -17.36 23.66
CA SER A 200 -3.31 -18.19 24.58
C SER A 200 -2.37 -18.87 25.56
N ARG A 201 -2.78 -18.94 26.83
CA ARG A 201 -2.11 -19.76 27.85
C ARG A 201 -2.84 -21.10 27.97
N VAL A 202 -2.18 -22.13 28.48
CA VAL A 202 -2.82 -23.43 28.75
C VAL A 202 -4.09 -23.21 29.58
N ASN A 203 -5.22 -23.74 29.11
CA ASN A 203 -6.55 -23.58 29.70
C ASN A 203 -7.13 -22.15 29.72
N GLU A 204 -6.54 -21.18 29.01
CA GLU A 204 -7.09 -19.84 28.84
C GLU A 204 -7.59 -19.60 27.40
N PRO A 205 -8.66 -18.80 27.22
CA PRO A 205 -9.10 -18.41 25.89
C PRO A 205 -8.07 -17.51 25.22
N LYS A 206 -8.02 -17.58 23.88
CA LYS A 206 -7.19 -16.73 23.03
C LYS A 206 -7.54 -15.25 23.22
N ARG A 207 -6.53 -14.41 23.43
CA ARG A 207 -6.67 -12.95 23.62
C ARG A 207 -5.75 -12.19 22.66
N GLU A 208 -6.17 -11.01 22.26
CA GLU A 208 -5.33 -10.14 21.41
C GLU A 208 -4.15 -9.57 22.21
N LEU A 209 -2.99 -9.51 21.56
CA LEU A 209 -1.76 -8.98 22.13
C LEU A 209 -1.80 -7.45 22.07
N THR A 210 -2.41 -6.84 23.08
CA THR A 210 -2.41 -5.39 23.27
C THR A 210 -1.13 -4.93 23.97
N ASN A 211 -0.81 -3.64 23.91
CA ASN A 211 0.32 -3.05 24.65
C ASN A 211 0.27 -3.41 26.15
N ASN A 212 -0.91 -3.37 26.77
CA ASN A 212 -1.09 -3.74 28.18
C ASN A 212 -0.78 -5.23 28.43
N ALA A 213 -1.23 -6.12 27.54
CA ALA A 213 -0.88 -7.54 27.64
C ALA A 213 0.62 -7.78 27.45
N PHE A 214 1.23 -7.10 26.48
CA PHE A 214 2.66 -7.17 26.20
C PHE A 214 3.51 -6.74 27.41
N PHE A 215 3.16 -5.66 28.10
CA PHE A 215 3.94 -5.22 29.27
C PHE A 215 3.91 -6.19 30.45
N LYS A 216 2.90 -7.07 30.53
CA LYS A 216 2.78 -8.10 31.58
C LYS A 216 3.62 -9.35 31.33
N PHE A 217 4.15 -9.52 30.12
CA PHE A 217 5.00 -10.65 29.78
C PHE A 217 6.39 -10.54 30.45
N SER A 218 6.98 -11.71 30.71
CA SER A 218 8.38 -11.86 31.09
C SER A 218 9.32 -11.38 29.98
N GLY A 219 10.61 -11.20 30.29
CA GLY A 219 11.60 -10.74 29.32
C GLY A 219 11.66 -11.62 28.06
N GLY A 220 11.67 -12.94 28.25
CA GLY A 220 11.70 -13.89 27.14
C GLY A 220 10.39 -13.95 26.33
N GLU A 221 9.22 -13.93 26.99
CA GLU A 221 7.93 -13.86 26.30
C GLU A 221 7.78 -12.57 25.47
N LYS A 222 8.30 -11.43 25.98
CA LYS A 222 8.33 -10.16 25.23
C LYS A 222 9.19 -10.27 23.98
N ALA A 223 10.37 -10.86 24.09
CA ALA A 223 11.26 -11.03 22.97
C ALA A 223 10.65 -11.92 21.89
N MET A 224 10.04 -13.06 22.26
CA MET A 224 9.33 -13.91 21.31
C MET A 224 8.21 -13.16 20.58
N ALA A 225 7.39 -12.43 21.33
CA ALA A 225 6.30 -11.64 20.77
C ALA A 225 6.77 -10.56 19.78
N MET A 226 8.02 -10.09 19.89
CA MET A 226 8.63 -9.10 18.98
C MET A 226 9.36 -9.76 17.79
N TYR A 227 10.24 -10.73 18.06
CA TYR A 227 11.11 -11.32 17.04
C TYR A 227 10.35 -12.22 16.08
N ILE A 228 9.38 -12.99 16.57
CA ILE A 228 8.64 -13.91 15.71
C ILE A 228 7.95 -13.15 14.56
N PRO A 229 7.18 -12.06 14.79
CA PRO A 229 6.62 -11.26 13.70
C PRO A 229 7.67 -10.65 12.75
N LEU A 230 8.86 -10.30 13.24
CA LEU A 230 9.93 -9.75 12.40
C LEU A 230 10.54 -10.81 11.49
N PHE A 231 10.88 -11.98 12.02
CA PHE A 231 11.39 -13.12 11.25
C PHE A 231 10.36 -13.56 10.20
N THR A 232 9.10 -13.62 10.61
CA THR A 232 7.96 -13.84 9.74
C THR A 232 7.97 -12.88 8.55
N ALA A 233 7.99 -11.57 8.81
CA ALA A 233 7.95 -10.54 7.78
C ALA A 233 9.15 -10.63 6.84
N ALA A 234 10.35 -10.85 7.37
CA ALA A 234 11.56 -11.05 6.56
C ALA A 234 11.45 -12.30 5.67
N TYR A 235 10.99 -13.42 6.22
CA TYR A 235 10.81 -14.68 5.49
C TYR A 235 9.82 -14.53 4.34
N SER A 236 8.71 -13.80 4.55
CA SER A 236 7.75 -13.46 3.49
C SER A 236 8.41 -12.80 2.29
N ARG A 237 9.33 -11.87 2.57
CA ARG A 237 10.03 -11.12 1.54
C ARG A 237 11.02 -12.00 0.78
N TYR A 238 11.72 -12.87 1.49
CA TYR A 238 12.63 -13.83 0.89
C TYR A 238 11.93 -14.88 0.01
N LYS A 239 10.69 -15.26 0.34
CA LYS A 239 9.87 -16.12 -0.53
C LYS A 239 9.52 -15.49 -1.89
N GLU A 240 9.61 -14.17 -2.03
CA GLU A 240 9.48 -13.50 -3.32
C GLU A 240 10.81 -13.41 -4.08
N ALA A 241 11.93 -13.77 -3.47
CA ALA A 241 13.24 -13.78 -4.10
C ALA A 241 13.41 -15.01 -5.02
N GLY A 242 14.48 -15.03 -5.81
CA GLY A 242 14.80 -16.16 -6.69
C GLY A 242 15.07 -17.45 -5.90
N GLU A 243 14.95 -18.61 -6.56
CA GLU A 243 15.07 -19.93 -5.91
C GLU A 243 16.41 -20.16 -5.21
N MET A 244 17.50 -19.54 -5.69
CA MET A 244 18.85 -19.65 -5.12
C MET A 244 19.21 -18.48 -4.19
N ALA A 245 18.26 -17.59 -3.86
CA ALA A 245 18.55 -16.46 -3.00
C ALA A 245 18.79 -16.92 -1.55
N PRO A 246 19.90 -16.53 -0.90
CA PRO A 246 20.14 -16.88 0.49
C PRO A 246 19.25 -16.04 1.41
N PHE A 247 18.71 -16.66 2.46
CA PHE A 247 17.82 -16.01 3.41
C PHE A 247 18.65 -15.45 4.55
N ILE A 248 19.32 -14.30 4.37
CA ILE A 248 20.28 -13.79 5.37
C ILE A 248 19.59 -12.83 6.34
N ILE A 249 19.80 -13.02 7.64
CA ILE A 249 19.45 -12.03 8.68
C ILE A 249 20.69 -11.65 9.49
N SER A 250 20.76 -10.39 9.90
CA SER A 250 21.80 -9.91 10.81
C SER A 250 21.16 -9.31 12.05
N LEU A 251 21.61 -9.72 13.23
CA LEU A 251 21.11 -9.20 14.50
C LEU A 251 22.28 -8.69 15.33
N ASP A 252 22.22 -7.41 15.69
CA ASP A 252 23.09 -6.84 16.71
C ASP A 252 22.42 -6.99 18.09
N GLU A 253 23.22 -7.26 19.12
CA GLU A 253 22.75 -7.59 20.46
C GLU A 253 21.66 -8.67 20.48
N ALA A 254 21.89 -9.74 19.71
CA ALA A 254 20.94 -10.82 19.52
C ALA A 254 20.49 -11.42 20.86
N PHE A 255 19.17 -11.45 21.04
CA PHE A 255 18.47 -12.02 22.19
C PHE A 255 18.91 -11.46 23.57
N ALA A 256 19.39 -10.22 23.62
CA ALA A 256 19.69 -9.55 24.88
C ALA A 256 18.46 -9.53 25.82
N GLY A 257 18.65 -9.94 27.07
CA GLY A 257 17.58 -9.97 28.09
C GLY A 257 16.57 -11.12 27.97
N VAL A 258 16.86 -12.11 27.13
CA VAL A 258 16.06 -13.34 26.96
C VAL A 258 16.72 -14.47 27.75
N ASP A 259 15.92 -15.33 28.38
CA ASP A 259 16.44 -16.53 29.03
C ASP A 259 16.84 -17.62 28.03
N GLU A 260 17.69 -18.55 28.47
CA GLU A 260 18.33 -19.55 27.63
C GLU A 260 17.36 -20.50 26.91
N ASN A 261 16.27 -20.90 27.57
CA ASN A 261 15.24 -21.74 26.96
C ASN A 261 14.53 -21.00 25.83
N ASN A 262 14.15 -19.74 26.07
CA ASN A 262 13.50 -18.94 25.04
C ASN A 262 14.46 -18.62 23.88
N ILE A 263 15.77 -18.49 24.13
CA ILE A 263 16.78 -18.32 23.08
C ILE A 263 16.85 -19.56 22.18
N ARG A 264 16.90 -20.76 22.78
CA ARG A 264 16.88 -22.04 22.03
C ARG A 264 15.69 -22.11 21.08
N ASP A 265 14.50 -21.75 21.57
CA ASP A 265 13.26 -21.78 20.80
C ASP A 265 13.25 -20.72 19.68
N MET A 266 13.92 -19.57 19.89
CA MET A 266 14.11 -18.56 18.84
C MET A 266 15.06 -19.05 17.75
N PHE A 267 16.12 -19.78 18.08
CA PHE A 267 16.96 -20.40 17.05
C PHE A 267 16.24 -21.48 16.27
N GLU A 268 15.37 -22.25 16.93
CA GLU A 268 14.57 -23.25 16.24
C GLU A 268 13.71 -22.63 15.13
N VAL A 269 13.08 -21.47 15.36
CA VAL A 269 12.35 -20.78 14.29
C VAL A 269 13.25 -20.20 13.21
N VAL A 270 14.43 -19.70 13.57
CA VAL A 270 15.40 -19.23 12.57
C VAL A 270 15.78 -20.36 11.62
N GLU A 271 16.09 -21.55 12.16
CA GLU A 271 16.43 -22.76 11.39
C GLU A 271 15.23 -23.30 10.60
N GLN A 272 14.04 -23.40 11.20
CA GLN A 272 12.82 -23.87 10.52
C GLN A 272 12.42 -22.97 9.33
N LEU A 273 12.67 -21.66 9.44
CA LEU A 273 12.47 -20.70 8.36
C LEU A 273 13.60 -20.72 7.32
N GLY A 274 14.67 -21.49 7.56
CA GLY A 274 15.81 -21.62 6.66
C GLY A 274 16.68 -20.37 6.59
N PHE A 275 16.67 -19.55 7.65
CA PHE A 275 17.52 -18.37 7.69
C PHE A 275 18.98 -18.74 7.88
N ASN A 276 19.82 -18.09 7.10
CA ASN A 276 21.24 -17.92 7.34
C ASN A 276 21.39 -16.70 8.23
N TYR A 277 22.29 -16.72 9.21
CA TYR A 277 22.36 -15.62 10.17
C TYR A 277 23.78 -15.22 10.55
N ILE A 278 23.93 -13.93 10.82
CA ILE A 278 25.12 -13.33 11.42
C ILE A 278 24.64 -12.59 12.66
N MET A 279 25.06 -13.05 13.83
CA MET A 279 24.59 -12.49 15.09
C MET A 279 25.76 -12.05 15.95
N ASN A 280 25.61 -10.91 16.60
CA ASN A 280 26.51 -10.42 17.63
C ASN A 280 25.80 -10.45 18.99
N SER A 281 26.46 -10.89 20.04
CA SER A 281 25.92 -10.89 21.40
C SER A 281 27.03 -10.98 22.44
N GLN A 282 26.74 -10.49 23.64
CA GLN A 282 27.68 -10.53 24.77
C GLN A 282 27.64 -11.85 25.56
N ALA A 283 26.53 -12.58 25.47
CA ALA A 283 26.27 -13.76 26.32
C ALA A 283 25.85 -15.00 25.52
N LEU A 284 25.77 -14.90 24.20
CA LEU A 284 25.25 -15.95 23.33
C LEU A 284 26.38 -16.73 22.66
N TRP A 285 26.38 -18.05 22.84
CA TRP A 285 27.29 -18.95 22.15
C TRP A 285 26.63 -19.64 20.95
N GLY A 286 25.31 -19.88 21.00
CA GLY A 286 24.61 -20.60 19.94
C GLY A 286 24.93 -22.10 19.91
N ASP A 287 25.31 -22.68 21.05
CA ASP A 287 25.56 -24.11 21.24
C ASP A 287 24.28 -24.86 21.67
N TYR A 288 23.19 -24.61 20.93
CA TYR A 288 21.89 -25.24 21.15
C TYR A 288 21.69 -26.44 20.22
N ASP A 289 20.96 -27.45 20.69
CA ASP A 289 20.57 -28.65 19.92
C ASP A 289 19.63 -28.33 18.75
N THR A 290 18.99 -27.16 18.76
CA THR A 290 18.16 -26.67 17.65
C THR A 290 18.96 -26.13 16.48
N ILE A 291 20.26 -25.86 16.66
CA ILE A 291 21.14 -25.30 15.64
C ILE A 291 21.95 -26.42 14.99
N SER A 292 21.88 -26.51 13.66
CA SER A 292 22.54 -27.56 12.88
C SER A 292 24.06 -27.41 12.82
N SER A 293 24.56 -26.20 12.57
CA SER A 293 26.00 -25.89 12.53
C SER A 293 26.21 -24.39 12.70
N LEU A 294 27.24 -23.98 13.43
CA LEU A 294 27.56 -22.56 13.65
C LEU A 294 29.06 -22.31 13.72
N SER A 295 29.51 -21.27 13.02
CA SER A 295 30.85 -20.69 13.23
C SER A 295 30.75 -19.60 14.29
N ILE A 296 31.52 -19.74 15.37
CA ILE A 296 31.50 -18.84 16.52
C ILE A 296 32.84 -18.12 16.59
N CYS A 297 32.80 -16.79 16.69
CA CYS A 297 33.99 -15.96 16.88
C CYS A 297 33.88 -15.24 18.22
N GLU A 298 34.69 -15.62 19.19
CA GLU A 298 34.81 -14.93 20.47
C GLU A 298 35.84 -13.80 20.34
N LEU A 299 35.40 -12.57 20.61
CA LEU A 299 36.25 -11.39 20.58
C LEU A 299 36.76 -11.10 21.98
N VAL A 300 38.04 -11.38 22.22
CA VAL A 300 38.68 -11.19 23.53
C VAL A 300 39.58 -9.96 23.47
N ARG A 301 39.32 -8.99 24.34
CA ARG A 301 40.21 -7.86 24.58
C ARG A 301 40.87 -8.00 25.96
N PRO A 302 42.18 -8.31 26.04
CA PRO A 302 42.89 -8.30 27.30
C PRO A 302 42.80 -6.92 27.97
N LYS A 303 42.76 -6.87 29.31
CA LYS A 303 42.63 -5.61 30.06
C LYS A 303 43.71 -4.63 29.65
N ASN A 304 43.31 -3.43 29.25
CA ASN A 304 44.18 -2.33 28.78
C ASN A 304 45.01 -2.62 27.51
N ALA A 305 44.70 -3.67 26.75
CA ALA A 305 45.31 -3.88 25.43
C ALA A 305 44.68 -2.95 24.37
N ASP A 306 45.48 -2.57 23.38
CA ASP A 306 45.09 -1.83 22.18
C ASP A 306 44.68 -2.75 21.02
N TYR A 307 44.70 -4.07 21.21
CA TYR A 307 44.30 -5.07 20.24
C TYR A 307 43.12 -5.93 20.74
N VAL A 308 42.44 -6.58 19.78
CA VAL A 308 41.38 -7.57 20.03
C VAL A 308 41.82 -8.88 19.36
N THR A 309 41.78 -9.97 20.11
CA THR A 309 42.05 -11.32 19.61
C THR A 309 40.74 -12.02 19.27
N VAL A 310 40.72 -12.72 18.13
CA VAL A 310 39.57 -13.53 17.71
C VAL A 310 39.88 -15.00 18.00
N ILE A 311 39.07 -15.64 18.83
CA ILE A 311 39.12 -17.08 19.07
C ILE A 311 37.96 -17.71 18.29
N ARG A 312 38.27 -18.70 17.44
CA ARG A 312 37.28 -19.34 16.56
C ARG A 312 36.86 -20.69 17.12
N TYR A 313 35.56 -20.93 17.14
CA TYR A 313 34.97 -22.23 17.48
C TYR A 313 34.01 -22.66 16.38
N GLN A 314 33.78 -23.97 16.28
CA GLN A 314 32.77 -24.55 15.42
C GLN A 314 31.82 -25.43 16.25
N TRP A 315 30.53 -25.17 16.11
CA TRP A 315 29.45 -26.02 16.58
C TRP A 315 28.97 -26.89 15.43
N ASP A 316 28.92 -28.21 15.64
CA ASP A 316 28.50 -29.20 14.65
C ASP A 316 27.07 -29.74 14.88
N GLY A 317 26.29 -29.07 15.74
CA GLY A 317 24.97 -29.53 16.19
C GLY A 317 25.00 -30.38 17.45
N LYS A 318 26.17 -30.78 17.95
CA LYS A 318 26.33 -31.62 19.15
C LYS A 318 27.42 -31.16 20.08
N GLN A 319 28.56 -30.74 19.53
CA GLN A 319 29.72 -30.36 20.30
C GLN A 319 30.38 -29.10 19.72
N LYS A 320 30.80 -28.22 20.64
CA LYS A 320 31.61 -27.04 20.32
C LYS A 320 33.09 -27.44 20.34
N SER A 321 33.78 -27.19 19.23
CA SER A 321 35.21 -27.49 19.07
C SER A 321 35.99 -26.20 18.79
N LEU A 322 37.21 -26.10 19.33
CA LEU A 322 38.11 -24.98 19.05
C LEU A 322 38.74 -25.19 17.67
N VAL A 323 38.69 -24.16 16.83
CA VAL A 323 39.38 -24.15 15.53
C VAL A 323 40.77 -23.58 15.76
N ILE A 324 41.78 -24.44 15.69
CA ILE A 324 43.18 -24.04 15.72
C ILE A 324 43.60 -23.88 14.27
N ASP A 325 43.91 -22.65 13.85
CA ASP A 325 44.56 -22.43 12.57
C ASP A 325 45.92 -23.14 12.65
N GLU A 326 46.10 -24.23 11.89
CA GLU A 326 47.43 -24.80 11.67
C GLU A 326 48.28 -23.67 11.10
N ALA A 327 49.30 -23.25 11.85
CA ALA A 327 50.25 -22.27 11.36
C ALA A 327 50.77 -22.76 10.01
N PRO A 328 50.91 -21.91 8.99
CA PRO A 328 51.54 -22.33 7.75
C PRO A 328 52.89 -22.93 8.11
N GLU A 329 53.11 -24.20 7.76
CA GLU A 329 54.41 -24.84 7.88
C GLU A 329 55.41 -23.89 7.23
N LEU A 330 56.27 -23.28 8.07
CA LEU A 330 57.43 -22.56 7.59
C LEU A 330 58.30 -23.63 6.94
N GLU A 331 58.15 -23.80 5.61
CA GLU A 331 59.11 -24.56 4.81
C GLU A 331 60.49 -24.02 5.18
N GLU A 332 61.26 -24.83 5.91
CA GLU A 332 62.68 -24.58 6.12
C GLU A 332 63.30 -24.44 4.72
N LEU A 333 63.65 -23.20 4.37
CA LEU A 333 64.56 -22.92 3.28
C LEU A 333 65.89 -23.59 3.64
N VAL A 334 66.02 -24.86 3.25
CA VAL A 334 67.28 -25.58 3.19
C VAL A 334 68.14 -24.81 2.20
N THR A 335 68.98 -23.91 2.72
CA THR A 335 70.14 -23.38 2.01
C THR A 335 71.09 -24.53 1.78
N ASN A 336 71.00 -25.16 0.61
CA ASN A 336 72.08 -25.97 0.08
C ASN A 336 73.19 -25.01 -0.38
N GLU A 337 74.27 -24.93 0.41
CA GLU A 337 75.60 -24.54 -0.10
C GLU A 337 76.25 -25.70 -0.86
#